data_AF-A0A3D0M7P3-F1
#
_entry.id   AF-A0A3D0M7P3-F1
#
_cell.length_a   1.000
_cell.length_b   1.000
_cell.length_c   1.000
_cell.angle_alpha   90.00
_cell.angle_beta   90.00
_cell.angle_gamma   90.00
#
_symmetry.space_group_name_H-M   'P 1'
#
loop_
_entity.id
_entity.type
_entity.pdbx_description
1 polymer ?
#
loop_
_entity_poly.entity_id
_entity_poly.type
_entity_poly.pdbx_seq_one_letter_code
_entity_poly.pdbx_strand_id
1 'polypeptide(L)'
;MDLQEFRSLDGWSRDRKKGSHRMERLPLSVYNEVWLKKAEDFDRLLPADLPATFSRADLCKSMKLGQGLKASQTVSALERTGTITLAGREGRRYIYKKGRL
;
A
#
# COMPACT_ATOMS: atom_id res chain seq x y z
N MET A 1 -1.57 -1.76 11.00
CA MET A 1 -2.44 -1.39 12.12
C MET A 1 -2.65 -2.65 12.93
N ASP A 2 -2.42 -2.56 14.23
CA ASP A 2 -2.72 -3.67 15.12
C ASP A 2 -4.22 -3.66 15.43
N LEU A 3 -4.85 -4.82 15.28
CA LEU A 3 -6.28 -5.00 15.47
C LEU A 3 -6.50 -6.13 16.46
N GLN A 4 -7.24 -5.87 17.52
CA GLN A 4 -7.79 -6.91 18.36
C GLN A 4 -9.11 -7.38 17.78
N GLU A 5 -9.25 -8.69 17.60
CA GLU A 5 -10.47 -9.30 17.07
C GLU A 5 -11.23 -10.02 18.18
N PHE A 6 -12.53 -9.72 18.31
CA PHE A 6 -13.45 -10.39 19.20
C PHE A 6 -14.40 -11.27 18.39
N ARG A 7 -14.52 -12.55 18.79
CA ARG A 7 -15.33 -13.55 18.10
C ARG A 7 -16.32 -14.18 19.07
N SER A 8 -17.50 -14.50 18.56
CA SER A 8 -18.50 -15.29 19.30
C SER A 8 -18.01 -16.72 19.51
N LEU A 9 -18.42 -17.36 20.61
CA LEU A 9 -18.23 -18.80 20.80
C LEU A 9 -19.44 -19.58 20.26
N ASP A 10 -19.70 -19.40 18.97
CA ASP A 10 -20.84 -19.96 18.23
C ASP A 10 -20.42 -20.91 17.10
N GLY A 11 -19.15 -21.33 17.08
CA GLY A 11 -18.62 -22.29 16.13
C GLY A 11 -19.03 -23.74 16.43
N TRP A 12 -18.78 -24.62 15.45
CA TRP A 12 -19.17 -26.05 15.48
C TRP A 12 -18.15 -26.98 16.16
N SER A 13 -16.96 -26.49 16.51
CA SER A 13 -16.00 -27.31 17.26
C SER A 13 -16.39 -27.46 18.73
N ARG A 14 -15.77 -28.44 19.42
CA ARG A 14 -15.95 -28.66 20.87
C ARG A 14 -15.71 -27.40 21.71
N ASP A 15 -14.73 -26.57 21.33
CA ASP A 15 -14.42 -25.29 21.96
C ASP A 15 -15.16 -24.10 21.32
N ARG A 16 -16.04 -24.37 20.36
CA ARG A 16 -16.86 -23.41 19.59
C ARG A 16 -16.09 -22.33 18.83
N LYS A 17 -14.81 -22.56 18.54
CA LYS A 17 -13.98 -21.61 17.78
C LYS A 17 -14.04 -21.81 16.27
N LYS A 18 -14.11 -23.06 15.79
CA LYS A 18 -14.15 -23.34 14.33
C LYS A 18 -15.48 -22.89 13.75
N GLY A 19 -15.42 -22.04 12.73
CA GLY A 19 -16.61 -21.47 12.10
C GLY A 19 -17.33 -20.40 12.94
N SER A 20 -16.75 -19.96 14.05
CA SER A 20 -17.31 -18.86 14.85
C SER A 20 -17.48 -17.59 14.02
N HIS A 21 -18.42 -16.72 14.39
CA HIS A 21 -18.55 -15.41 13.75
C HIS A 21 -17.64 -14.37 14.42
N ARG A 22 -17.07 -13.49 13.58
CA ARG A 22 -16.34 -12.31 14.08
C ARG A 22 -17.36 -11.23 14.42
N MET A 23 -17.38 -10.79 15.67
CA MET A 23 -18.28 -9.72 16.12
C MET A 23 -17.67 -8.35 15.85
N GLU A 24 -16.42 -8.15 16.29
CA GLU A 24 -15.82 -6.83 16.32
C GLU A 24 -14.32 -6.87 16.04
N ARG A 25 -13.79 -5.75 15.53
CA ARG A 25 -12.36 -5.47 15.45
C ARG A 25 -12.09 -4.08 15.98
N LEU A 26 -11.29 -4.00 17.03
CA LEU A 26 -10.86 -2.73 17.61
C LEU A 26 -9.41 -2.44 17.20
N PRO A 27 -9.11 -1.23 16.68
CA PRO A 27 -7.74 -0.81 16.47
C PRO A 27 -7.06 -0.62 17.83
N LEU A 28 -5.94 -1.30 18.03
CA LEU A 28 -5.13 -1.20 19.24
C LEU A 28 -4.13 -0.05 19.18
N SER A 29 -3.66 0.27 17.97
CA SER A 29 -2.64 1.27 17.75
C SER A 29 -2.73 1.88 16.34
N VAL A 30 -2.44 3.17 16.27
CA VAL A 30 -2.08 3.87 15.03
C VAL A 30 -0.58 4.13 15.13
N TYR A 31 0.18 3.71 14.12
CA TYR A 31 1.64 3.80 14.18
C TYR A 31 2.13 5.22 13.93
N ASN A 32 2.13 5.64 12.67
CA ASN A 32 2.61 6.95 12.25
C ASN A 32 1.52 7.68 11.50
N GLU A 33 1.44 8.98 11.74
CA GLU A 33 0.61 9.91 10.99
C GLU A 33 1.49 10.71 10.04
N VAL A 34 1.02 10.91 8.82
CA VAL A 34 1.71 11.73 7.81
C VAL A 34 0.75 12.81 7.35
N TRP A 35 1.14 14.06 7.52
CA TRP A 35 0.40 15.20 7.02
C TRP A 35 0.74 15.44 5.56
N LEU A 36 -0.27 15.38 4.69
CA LEU A 36 -0.17 15.67 3.26
C LEU A 36 -0.94 16.96 2.98
N LYS A 37 -0.23 18.08 2.80
CA LYS A 37 -0.82 19.41 2.52
C LYS A 37 -0.54 19.90 1.11
N LYS A 38 0.60 19.51 0.53
CA LYS A 38 1.06 19.89 -0.81
C LYS A 38 1.38 18.64 -1.63
N ALA A 39 1.45 18.79 -2.95
CA ALA A 39 1.83 17.71 -3.88
C ALA A 39 3.18 17.07 -3.50
N GLU A 40 4.10 17.87 -2.99
CA GLU A 40 5.45 17.53 -2.54
C GLU A 40 5.45 16.56 -1.36
N ASP A 41 4.43 16.63 -0.50
CA ASP A 41 4.35 15.77 0.69
C ASP A 41 4.11 14.30 0.31
N PHE A 42 3.59 14.02 -0.89
CA PHE A 42 3.39 12.66 -1.40
C PHE A 42 4.71 11.92 -1.63
N ASP A 43 5.84 12.63 -1.72
CA ASP A 43 7.18 12.02 -1.71
C ASP A 43 7.43 11.15 -0.49
N ARG A 44 6.81 11.47 0.66
CA ARG A 44 6.93 10.70 1.90
C ARG A 44 6.26 9.33 1.82
N LEU A 45 5.41 9.11 0.81
CA LEU A 45 4.77 7.82 0.56
C LEU A 45 5.68 6.86 -0.21
N LEU A 46 6.74 7.36 -0.86
CA LEU A 46 7.67 6.50 -1.58
C LEU A 46 8.57 5.75 -0.58
N PRO A 47 8.76 4.43 -0.75
CA PRO A 47 9.71 3.68 0.07
C PRO A 47 11.14 4.16 -0.11
N ALA A 48 11.92 4.15 0.97
CA ALA A 48 13.31 4.61 0.95
C ALA A 48 14.25 3.69 0.15
N ASP A 49 13.89 2.41 0.01
CA ASP A 49 14.62 1.38 -0.75
C ASP A 49 14.28 1.38 -2.24
N LEU A 50 13.39 2.28 -2.70
CA LEU A 50 13.02 2.35 -4.10
C LEU A 50 14.19 2.89 -4.95
N PRO A 51 14.60 2.20 -6.04
CA PRO A 51 15.67 2.67 -6.91
C PRO A 51 15.38 4.05 -7.55
N ALA A 52 16.42 4.75 -8.00
CA ALA A 52 16.28 6.07 -8.65
C ALA A 52 15.38 6.03 -9.90
N THR A 53 15.46 4.94 -10.67
CA THR A 53 14.53 4.60 -11.75
C THR A 53 13.96 3.22 -11.50
N PHE A 54 12.66 3.06 -11.62
CA PHE A 54 11.96 1.84 -11.22
C PHE A 54 10.80 1.53 -12.16
N SER A 55 10.45 0.26 -12.29
CA SER A 55 9.24 -0.18 -12.96
C SER A 55 8.07 -0.27 -11.97
N ARG A 56 6.84 -0.44 -12.50
CA ARG A 56 5.68 -0.77 -11.65
C ARG A 56 5.94 -2.01 -10.77
N ALA A 57 6.67 -3.00 -11.29
CA ALA A 57 6.93 -4.22 -10.56
C ALA A 57 7.81 -3.98 -9.32
N ASP A 58 8.80 -3.09 -9.45
CA ASP A 58 9.70 -2.71 -8.36
C ASP A 58 8.97 -1.93 -7.28
N LEU A 59 8.12 -0.97 -7.69
CA LEU A 59 7.27 -0.21 -6.77
C LEU A 59 6.33 -1.14 -5.98
N CYS A 60 5.67 -2.09 -6.66
CA CYS A 60 4.82 -3.07 -6.00
C CYS A 60 5.58 -3.95 -5.01
N LYS A 61 6.80 -4.38 -5.38
CA LYS A 61 7.65 -5.21 -4.52
C LYS A 61 8.03 -4.45 -3.24
N SER A 62 8.45 -3.20 -3.39
CA SER A 62 8.88 -2.36 -2.27
C SER A 62 7.71 -1.97 -1.36
N MET A 63 6.56 -1.58 -1.93
CA MET A 63 5.34 -1.25 -1.18
C MET A 63 4.52 -2.46 -0.70
N LYS A 64 4.96 -3.68 -1.00
CA LYS A 64 4.22 -4.94 -0.72
C LYS A 64 2.80 -4.93 -1.29
N LEU A 65 2.63 -4.36 -2.47
CA LEU A 65 1.36 -4.31 -3.20
C LEU A 65 1.23 -5.51 -4.14
N GLY A 66 0.00 -6.01 -4.30
CA GLY A 66 -0.31 -6.97 -5.35
C GLY A 66 -0.21 -6.32 -6.75
N GLN A 67 0.28 -7.07 -7.74
CA GLN A 67 0.58 -6.59 -9.10
C GLN A 67 -0.66 -6.26 -9.98
N GLY A 68 -1.87 -6.29 -9.41
CA GLY A 68 -3.15 -6.10 -10.10
C GLY A 68 -3.62 -4.65 -10.14
N LEU A 69 -4.94 -4.43 -10.08
CA LEU A 69 -5.58 -3.10 -10.18
C LEU A 69 -4.98 -2.08 -9.20
N LYS A 70 -4.70 -2.50 -7.97
CA LYS A 70 -4.12 -1.65 -6.92
C LYS A 70 -2.76 -1.05 -7.33
N ALA A 71 -1.92 -1.84 -7.99
CA ALA A 71 -0.64 -1.37 -8.52
C ALA A 71 -0.83 -0.24 -9.55
N SER A 72 -1.76 -0.44 -10.48
CA SER A 72 -2.04 0.54 -11.53
C SER A 72 -2.62 1.83 -10.98
N GLN A 73 -3.54 1.73 -10.02
CA GLN A 73 -4.12 2.88 -9.33
C GLN A 73 -3.08 3.66 -8.53
N THR A 74 -2.17 2.95 -7.85
CA THR A 74 -1.09 3.57 -7.08
C THR A 74 -0.16 4.37 -7.98
N VAL A 75 0.32 3.78 -9.08
CA VAL A 75 1.16 4.49 -10.06
C VAL A 75 0.43 5.71 -10.62
N SER A 76 -0.84 5.56 -11.03
CA SER A 76 -1.62 6.67 -11.58
C SER A 76 -1.82 7.80 -10.56
N ALA A 77 -2.07 7.49 -9.29
CA ALA A 77 -2.22 8.49 -8.24
C ALA A 77 -0.90 9.25 -7.98
N LEU A 78 0.23 8.53 -7.91
CA LEU A 78 1.56 9.12 -7.71
C LEU A 78 2.00 9.97 -8.91
N GLU A 79 1.63 9.56 -10.13
CA GLU A 79 1.92 10.34 -11.34
C GLU A 79 1.07 11.61 -11.39
N ARG A 80 -0.23 11.52 -11.08
CA ARG A 80 -1.15 12.67 -11.06
C ARG A 80 -0.80 13.70 -9.98
N THR A 81 -0.16 13.27 -8.90
CA THR A 81 0.33 14.14 -7.82
C THR A 81 1.73 14.69 -8.10
N GLY A 82 2.37 14.27 -9.20
CA GLY A 82 3.73 14.71 -9.56
C GLY A 82 4.85 14.05 -8.75
N THR A 83 4.53 13.13 -7.84
CA THR A 83 5.49 12.38 -7.02
C THR A 83 6.42 11.53 -7.86
N ILE A 84 5.90 11.00 -8.98
CA ILE A 84 6.67 10.22 -9.95
C ILE A 84 6.39 10.75 -11.36
N THR A 85 7.36 10.58 -12.26
CA THR A 85 7.22 10.94 -13.67
C THR A 85 7.64 9.79 -14.56
N LEU A 86 6.97 9.64 -15.70
CA LEU A 86 7.36 8.66 -16.70
C LEU A 86 8.72 9.05 -17.30
N ALA A 87 9.73 8.19 -17.11
CA ALA A 87 11.09 8.39 -17.60
C ALA A 87 11.33 7.71 -18.95
N GLY A 88 10.51 6.73 -19.32
CA GLY A 88 10.60 6.02 -20.58
C GLY A 88 10.05 4.61 -20.51
N ARG A 89 10.60 3.73 -21.36
CA ARG A 89 10.24 2.31 -21.40
C ARG A 89 11.47 1.44 -21.56
N GLU A 90 11.43 0.28 -20.91
CA GLU A 90 12.37 -0.82 -21.09
C GLU A 90 11.59 -2.06 -21.56
N GLY A 91 11.70 -2.36 -22.85
CA GLY A 91 10.83 -3.35 -23.50
C GLY A 91 9.34 -3.00 -23.35
N ARG A 92 8.57 -3.86 -22.68
CA ARG A 92 7.13 -3.64 -22.40
C ARG A 92 6.86 -2.91 -21.08
N ARG A 93 7.91 -2.60 -20.30
CA ARG A 93 7.78 -2.01 -18.98
C ARG A 93 7.92 -0.50 -19.07
N TYR A 94 7.00 0.23 -18.45
CA TYR A 94 7.20 1.65 -18.19
C TYR A 94 8.20 1.82 -17.06
N ILE A 95 9.13 2.74 -17.25
CA ILE A 95 10.14 3.13 -16.27
C ILE A 95 9.77 4.51 -15.75
N TYR A 96 9.70 4.63 -14.44
CA TYR A 96 9.40 5.84 -13.72
C TYR A 96 10.63 6.32 -12.96
N LYS A 97 10.65 7.61 -12.64
CA LYS A 97 11.61 8.23 -11.72
C LYS A 97 10.85 9.11 -10.74
N LYS A 98 11.49 9.45 -9.63
CA LYS A 98 10.94 10.44 -8.70
C LYS A 98 10.74 11.79 -9.43
N GLY A 99 9.63 12.46 -9.16
CA GLY A 99 9.33 13.78 -9.71
C GLY A 99 10.41 14.78 -9.33
N ARG A 100 10.80 15.64 -10.27
CA ARG A 100 11.51 16.89 -9.93
C ARG A 100 10.44 17.90 -9.57
N LEU A 101 10.51 18.43 -8.36
CA LEU A 101 9.98 19.76 -8.06
C LEU A 101 10.99 20.79 -8.57
#